data_AF-A0A9D3Y074-F1
#
_entry.id   AF-A0A9D3Y074-F1
#
_cell.length_a   1.000
_cell.length_b   1.000
_cell.length_c   1.000
_cell.angle_alpha   90.00
_cell.angle_beta   90.00
_cell.angle_gamma   90.00
#
_symmetry.space_group_name_H-M   'P 1'
#
loop_
_entity.id
_entity.type
_entity.pdbx_description
1 polymer ?
#
loop_
_entity_poly.entity_id
_entity_poly.type
_entity_poly.pdbx_seq_one_letter_code
_entity_poly.pdbx_strand_id
1 'polypeptide(L)' 'MNVPFYRFSPLLSENVPLDCVDEERIERMLQDTNSYIEDPKNRQRIKELAARLKRFQ' A
#
# COMPACT_ATOMS: atom_id res chain seq x y z
N MET A 1 -24.51 0.98 -11.02
CA MET A 1 -23.60 2.02 -10.48
C MET A 1 -22.19 1.47 -10.52
N ASN A 2 -21.25 2.15 -11.20
CA ASN A 2 -19.84 1.74 -11.23
C ASN A 2 -19.13 2.25 -9.97
N VAL A 3 -18.95 1.39 -8.97
CA VAL A 3 -18.10 1.70 -7.82
C VAL A 3 -16.64 1.60 -8.28
N PRO A 4 -15.83 2.67 -8.16
CA PRO A 4 -14.42 2.61 -8.56
C PRO A 4 -13.67 1.59 -7.69
N PHE A 5 -12.95 0.67 -8.34
CA PHE A 5 -12.18 -0.38 -7.68
C PHE A 5 -10.75 0.11 -7.36
N TYR A 6 -10.37 0.03 -6.10
CA TYR A 6 -9.02 0.36 -5.63
C TYR A 6 -8.36 -0.88 -5.05
N ARG A 7 -7.27 -1.34 -5.68
CA ARG A 7 -6.35 -2.35 -5.13
C ARG A 7 -5.01 -1.70 -4.84
N PHE A 8 -4.58 -1.79 -3.58
CA PHE A 8 -3.24 -1.43 -3.11
C PHE A 8 -2.56 -2.71 -2.66
N SER A 9 -1.44 -3.04 -3.29
CA SER A 9 -0.72 -4.29 -3.05
C SER A 9 0.73 -4.03 -3.45
N PRO A 10 1.63 -3.71 -2.50
CA PRO A 10 3.05 -3.59 -2.79
C PRO A 10 3.58 -4.93 -3.30
N LEU A 11 4.55 -4.87 -4.21
CA LEU A 11 5.34 -6.05 -4.57
C LEU A 11 6.50 -6.12 -3.58
N LEU A 12 6.55 -7.21 -2.81
CA LEU A 12 7.62 -7.45 -1.86
C LEU A 12 8.84 -8.03 -2.58
N SER A 13 10.02 -7.66 -2.10
CA SER A 13 11.32 -8.14 -2.60
C SER A 13 11.60 -9.60 -2.22
N GLU A 14 10.96 -10.10 -1.15
CA GLU A 14 11.05 -11.49 -0.71
C GLU A 14 9.70 -12.03 -0.22
N ASN A 15 9.59 -13.37 -0.14
CA ASN A 15 8.43 -14.02 0.45
C ASN A 15 8.49 -13.92 1.97
N VAL A 16 7.51 -13.25 2.57
CA VAL A 16 7.37 -13.12 4.02
C VAL A 16 6.28 -14.08 4.50
N PRO A 17 6.61 -15.11 5.30
CA PRO A 17 5.62 -16.03 5.86
C PRO A 17 4.77 -15.34 6.93
N LEU A 18 3.59 -15.89 7.21
CA LEU A 18 2.63 -15.29 8.15
C LEU A 18 3.16 -15.25 9.59
N ASP A 19 3.94 -16.25 9.98
CA ASP A 19 4.56 -16.43 11.29
C ASP A 19 5.99 -15.88 11.35
N CYS A 20 6.35 -14.97 10.45
CA CYS A 20 7.67 -14.33 10.46
C CYS A 20 7.89 -13.50 11.74
N VAL A 21 8.95 -13.82 12.48
CA VAL A 21 9.41 -13.09 13.67
C VAL A 21 10.77 -12.41 13.46
N ASP A 22 11.31 -12.49 12.25
CA ASP A 22 12.58 -11.87 11.87
C ASP A 22 12.37 -10.37 11.61
N GLU A 23 12.86 -9.54 12.52
CA GLU A 23 12.69 -8.08 12.49
C GLU A 23 13.26 -7.46 11.21
N GLU A 24 14.43 -7.90 10.74
CA GLU A 24 15.06 -7.32 9.55
C GLU A 24 14.21 -7.58 8.28
N ARG A 25 13.60 -8.77 8.20
CA ARG A 25 12.68 -9.10 7.10
C ARG A 25 11.42 -8.26 7.14
N ILE A 26 10.87 -8.03 8.35
CA ILE A 26 9.70 -7.16 8.53
C ILE A 26 10.05 -5.72 8.15
N GLU A 27 11.23 -5.22 8.53
CA GLU A 27 11.70 -3.90 8.14
C GLU A 27 11.81 -3.74 6.61
N ARG A 28 12.38 -4.72 5.92
CA ARG A 28 12.45 -4.72 4.44
C ARG A 28 11.05 -4.71 3.80
N MET A 29 10.11 -5.50 4.32
CA MET A 29 8.72 -5.49 3.87
C MET A 29 8.06 -4.10 4.01
N LEU A 30 8.34 -3.41 5.12
CA LEU A 30 7.85 -2.04 5.34
C LEU A 30 8.53 -1.03 4.39
N GLN A 31 9.83 -1.20 4.12
CA GLN A 31 10.55 -0.36 3.15
C GLN A 31 10.02 -0.53 1.72
N ASP A 32 9.73 -1.77 1.29
CA ASP A 32 9.09 -2.06 0.01
C ASP A 32 7.71 -1.40 -0.08
N THR A 33 6.93 -1.51 1.00
CA THR A 33 5.61 -0.88 1.10
C THR A 33 5.70 0.64 1.04
N ASN A 34 6.68 1.25 1.72
CA ASN A 34 6.88 2.69 1.67
C ASN A 34 7.27 3.15 0.26
N SER A 35 8.17 2.42 -0.40
CA SER A 35 8.57 2.68 -1.79
C SER A 35 7.37 2.60 -2.74
N TYR A 36 6.48 1.62 -2.55
CA TYR A 36 5.22 1.51 -3.28
C TYR A 36 4.31 2.73 -3.08
N ILE A 37 4.19 3.24 -1.86
CA ILE A 37 3.37 4.43 -1.53
C ILE A 37 3.99 5.70 -2.11
N GLU A 38 5.31 5.81 -2.07
CA GLU A 38 6.06 6.98 -2.54
C GLU A 38 6.10 7.09 -4.07
N ASP A 39 5.87 5.98 -4.79
CA ASP A 39 5.66 6.02 -6.24
C ASP A 39 4.57 7.07 -6.58
N PRO A 40 4.87 8.06 -7.45
CA PRO A 40 3.97 9.16 -7.75
C PRO A 40 2.56 8.73 -8.18
N LYS A 41 2.43 7.60 -8.90
CA LYS A 41 1.14 7.09 -9.36
C LYS A 41 0.31 6.54 -8.20
N ASN A 42 0.92 5.78 -7.29
CA ASN A 42 0.23 5.22 -6.14
C ASN A 42 -0.11 6.31 -5.12
N ARG A 43 0.82 7.22 -4.85
CA ARG A 43 0.59 8.40 -4.01
C ARG A 43 -0.62 9.21 -4.48
N GLN A 44 -0.72 9.44 -5.79
CA GLN A 44 -1.86 10.15 -6.38
C GLN A 44 -3.18 9.37 -6.20
N ARG A 45 -3.19 8.06 -6.47
CA ARG A 45 -4.37 7.19 -6.27
C ARG A 45 -4.86 7.18 -4.82
N ILE A 46 -3.94 7.16 -3.85
CA ILE A 46 -4.27 7.24 -2.41
C ILE A 46 -4.90 8.59 -2.09
N LYS A 47 -4.33 9.70 -2.59
CA LYS A 47 -4.89 11.04 -2.40
C LYS A 47 -6.30 11.17 -2.99
N GLU A 48 -6.54 10.61 -4.17
CA GLU A 48 -7.86 10.60 -4.81
C GLU A 48 -8.89 9.82 -3.98
N LEU A 49 -8.52 8.64 -3.47
CA LEU A 49 -9.38 7.87 -2.58
C LEU A 49 -9.69 8.63 -1.30
N ALA A 50 -8.67 9.20 -0.65
CA ALA A 50 -8.84 9.99 0.57
C ALA A 50 -9.77 11.19 0.35
N ALA A 51 -9.62 11.91 -0.78
CA ALA A 51 -10.49 13.02 -1.15
C ALA A 51 -11.94 12.58 -1.38
N ARG A 52 -12.16 11.39 -1.95
CA ARG A 52 -13.51 10.82 -2.11
C ARG A 52 -14.12 10.46 -0.76
N LEU A 53 -13.39 9.77 0.12
CA LEU A 53 -13.89 9.35 1.43
C LEU A 53 -14.27 10.55 2.32
N LYS A 54 -13.49 11.64 2.28
CA LYS A 54 -13.80 12.88 3.01
C LYS A 54 -15.10 13.55 2.57
N ARG A 55 -15.55 13.34 1.33
CA ARG A 55 -16.83 13.90 0.85
C ARG A 55 -18.06 13.17 1.42
N PHE A 56 -17.86 12.03 2.07
CA PHE A 56 -18.91 11.23 2.70
C PHE A 56 -18.92 11.33 4.24
N GLN A 57 -18.02 12.13 4.83
CA GLN A 57 -18.07 12.52 6.24
C GLN A 57 -18.73 13.89 6.38
#